data_AF-A0A1A8GT41-F1
#
_entry.id   AF-A0A1A8GT41-F1
#
_cell.length_a   1.000
_cell.length_b   1.000
_cell.length_c   1.000
_cell.angle_alpha   90.00
_cell.angle_beta   90.00
_cell.angle_gamma   90.00
#
_symmetry.space_group_name_H-M   'P 1'
#
loop_
_entity.id
_entity.type
_entity.pdbx_description
1 polymer ?
#
loop_
_entity_poly.entity_id
_entity_poly.type
_entity_poly.pdbx_seq_one_letter_code
_entity_poly.pdbx_strand_id
1 'polypeptide(L)' 'KVEAKAHEAFVSSLLTHGKGAAFHVLPDSGLLGPFETRTVEVTAYTDMWGEYKDNLVCKVGDLEPVRLPV' A
#
# COMPACT_ATOMS: atom_id res chain seq x y z
N LYS A 1 21.07 -6.67 -10.22
CA LYS A 1 20.37 -7.54 -11.22
C LYS A 1 19.36 -8.49 -10.58
N VAL A 2 19.64 -9.11 -9.42
CA VAL A 2 18.68 -10.01 -8.72
C VAL A 2 17.50 -9.24 -8.10
N GLU A 3 17.77 -8.08 -7.50
CA GLU A 3 16.75 -7.23 -6.86
C GLU A 3 15.69 -6.71 -7.83
N ALA A 4 16.10 -6.31 -9.05
CA ALA A 4 15.18 -5.84 -10.08
C ALA A 4 14.17 -6.92 -10.50
N LYS A 5 14.64 -8.17 -10.66
CA LYS A 5 13.78 -9.30 -11.03
C LYS A 5 12.83 -9.69 -9.89
N ALA A 6 13.27 -9.57 -8.63
CA ALA A 6 12.42 -9.79 -7.47
C ALA A 6 11.35 -8.70 -7.33
N HIS A 7 11.71 -7.44 -7.59
CA HIS A 7 10.78 -6.32 -7.62
C HIS A 7 9.74 -6.48 -8.75
N GLU A 8 10.15 -6.85 -9.95
CA GLU A 8 9.22 -7.12 -11.06
C GLU A 8 8.25 -8.27 -10.75
N ALA A 9 8.74 -9.36 -10.15
CA ALA A 9 7.88 -10.48 -9.74
C ALA A 9 6.88 -10.07 -8.64
N PHE A 10 7.33 -9.24 -7.69
CA PHE A 10 6.47 -8.69 -6.64
C PHE A 10 5.38 -7.78 -7.22
N VAL A 11 5.74 -6.83 -8.07
CA VAL A 11 4.78 -5.94 -8.75
C VAL A 11 3.79 -6.73 -9.62
N SER A 12 4.27 -7.74 -10.35
CA SER A 12 3.42 -8.64 -11.14
C SER A 12 2.48 -9.50 -10.30
N SER A 13 2.75 -9.68 -9.00
CA SER A 13 1.84 -10.39 -8.09
C SER A 13 0.77 -9.45 -7.50
N LEU A 14 1.08 -8.16 -7.35
CA LEU A 14 0.15 -7.13 -6.87
C LEU A 14 -0.83 -6.71 -7.97
N LEU A 15 -0.31 -6.52 -9.18
CA LEU A 15 -1.12 -6.23 -10.36
C LEU A 15 -1.59 -7.58 -10.89
N THR A 16 -2.91 -7.82 -10.92
CA THR A 16 -3.57 -9.08 -11.33
C THR A 16 -3.18 -9.53 -12.75
N HIS A 17 -1.96 -10.02 -12.93
CA HIS A 17 -1.36 -10.40 -14.21
C HIS A 17 -1.48 -9.32 -15.31
N GLY A 18 -1.17 -8.06 -14.99
CA GLY A 18 -1.07 -7.03 -16.04
C GLY A 18 -2.33 -6.17 -16.27
N LYS A 19 -3.22 -6.03 -15.27
CA LYS A 19 -4.54 -5.38 -15.46
C LYS A 19 -4.99 -4.53 -14.27
N GLY A 20 -4.13 -3.69 -13.69
CA GLY A 20 -4.62 -2.84 -12.62
C GLY A 20 -3.73 -1.70 -12.15
N ALA A 21 -4.25 -1.02 -11.13
CA ALA A 21 -3.47 -0.23 -10.21
C ALA A 21 -3.55 -0.88 -8.84
N ALA A 22 -2.46 -0.81 -8.08
CA ALA A 22 -2.40 -1.29 -6.70
C ALA A 22 -1.68 -0.26 -5.84
N PHE A 23 -2.22 -0.02 -4.64
CA PHE A 23 -1.58 0.80 -3.61
C PHE A 23 -1.01 -0.13 -2.55
N HIS A 24 0.31 -0.17 -2.44
CA HIS A 24 1.02 -0.99 -1.47
C HIS A 24 1.50 -0.13 -0.30
N VAL A 25 1.22 -0.57 0.93
CA VAL A 25 1.52 0.18 2.16
C VAL A 25 2.59 -0.56 2.97
N LEU A 26 3.62 0.15 3.42
CA LEU A 26 4.68 -0.39 4.27
C LEU A 26 5.04 0.57 5.42
N PRO A 27 5.09 0.10 6.68
CA PRO A 27 4.52 -1.16 7.15
C PRO A 27 2.99 -1.16 7.01
N ASP A 28 2.39 -2.31 6.71
CA ASP A 28 0.93 -2.49 6.64
C ASP A 28 0.29 -2.66 8.04
N SER A 29 1.11 -2.96 9.04
CA SER A 29 0.72 -3.23 10.41
C SER A 29 1.89 -3.01 11.38
N GLY A 30 1.58 -2.77 12.65
CA GLY A 30 2.61 -2.59 13.67
C GLY A 30 2.04 -2.13 15.00
N LEU A 31 2.94 -1.84 15.94
CA LEU A 31 2.60 -1.26 17.24
C LEU A 31 2.87 0.25 17.20
N LEU A 32 1.91 1.02 17.72
CA LEU A 32 2.03 2.45 17.92
C LEU A 32 2.00 2.72 19.44
N GLY A 33 3.10 3.23 19.98
CA GLY A 33 3.24 3.58 21.39
C GLY A 33 2.47 4.85 21.77
N PRO A 34 2.37 5.14 23.08
CA PRO A 34 1.72 6.35 23.57
C PRO A 34 2.41 7.59 23.03
N PHE A 35 1.65 8.46 22.36
CA PHE A 35 2.16 9.69 21.71
C PHE A 35 3.25 9.46 20.66
N GLU A 36 3.41 8.22 20.17
CA GLU A 36 4.31 7.90 19.07
C GLU A 36 3.70 8.35 17.73
N THR A 37 4.57 8.79 16.82
CA THR A 37 4.23 9.00 15.41
C THR A 37 4.99 8.01 14.56
N ARG A 38 4.30 7.36 13.62
CA ARG A 38 4.93 6.49 12.62
C ARG A 38 4.61 6.94 11.22
N THR A 39 5.63 6.87 10.37
CA THR A 39 5.51 7.07 8.93
C THR A 39 5.19 5.74 8.27
N VAL A 40 4.21 5.76 7.37
CA VAL A 40 3.90 4.65 6.45
C VAL A 40 4.15 5.11 5.03
N GLU A 41 4.83 4.28 4.25
CA GLU A 41 5.11 4.50 2.84
C GLU A 41 3.97 3.90 2.01
N VAL A 42 3.43 4.70 1.09
CA VAL A 42 2.39 4.26 0.16
C VAL A 42 2.98 4.32 -1.24
N THR A 43 3.12 3.14 -1.88
CA THR A 43 3.63 3.02 -3.24
C THR A 43 2.50 2.64 -4.18
N ALA A 44 2.24 3.48 -5.17
CA ALA A 44 1.29 3.18 -6.23
C ALA A 44 2.01 2.46 -7.39
N TYR A 45 1.51 1.29 -7.76
CA TYR A 45 1.92 0.55 -8.94
C TYR A 45 0.79 0.59 -9.97
N THR A 46 1.12 0.82 -11.24
CA THR A 46 0.16 0.77 -12.34
C THR A 46 0.82 0.27 -13.61
N ASP A 47 0.09 -0.55 -14.37
CA ASP A 47 0.46 -1.03 -15.70
C ASP A 47 -0.50 -0.54 -16.80
N MET A 48 -1.49 0.29 -16.43
CA MET A 48 -2.50 0.84 -17.34
C MET A 48 -2.71 2.34 -17.13
N TRP A 49 -3.11 3.04 -18.19
CA TRP A 49 -3.44 4.45 -18.11
C TRP A 49 -4.82 4.63 -17.50
N GLY A 50 -4.98 5.63 -16.63
CA GLY A 50 -6.25 5.90 -15.98
C GLY A 50 -6.10 6.79 -14.75
N GLU A 51 -7.24 7.24 -14.24
CA GLU A 51 -7.34 7.86 -12.93
C GLU A 51 -7.80 6.79 -11.93
N TYR A 52 -7.00 6.59 -10.88
CA TYR A 52 -7.28 5.63 -9.83
C TYR A 52 -7.46 6.38 -8.52
N LYS A 53 -8.48 5.98 -7.76
CA LYS A 53 -8.79 6.50 -6.43
C LYS A 53 -9.10 5.33 -5.54
N ASP A 54 -8.59 5.36 -4.32
CA ASP A 54 -8.91 4.37 -3.31
C ASP A 54 -9.02 5.02 -1.92
N ASN A 55 -9.33 4.20 -0.91
CA ASN A 55 -9.36 4.62 0.48
C ASN A 55 -8.50 3.67 1.31
N LEU A 56 -7.41 4.20 1.88
CA LEU A 56 -6.67 3.47 2.91
C LEU A 56 -7.48 3.46 4.20
N VAL A 57 -7.68 2.27 4.77
CA VAL A 57 -8.41 2.09 6.02
C VAL A 57 -7.41 1.82 7.14
N CYS A 58 -7.18 2.84 7.97
CA CYS A 58 -6.33 2.74 9.15
C CYS A 58 -7.15 2.26 10.36
N LYS A 59 -6.70 1.16 10.99
CA LYS A 59 -7.30 0.60 12.21
C LYS A 59 -6.30 0.69 13.35
N VAL A 60 -6.73 1.22 14.49
CA VAL A 60 -5.87 1.40 15.68
C VAL A 60 -6.59 0.80 16.89
N GLY A 61 -6.18 -0.40 17.31
CA GLY A 61 -6.83 -1.11 18.40
C GLY A 61 -8.35 -1.25 18.18
N ASP A 62 -9.13 -0.85 19.18
CA ASP A 62 -10.60 -0.88 19.14
C ASP A 62 -11.24 0.46 18.72
N LEU A 63 -10.44 1.41 18.21
CA LEU A 63 -10.96 2.69 17.73
C LEU A 63 -11.68 2.53 16.38
N GLU A 64 -12.59 3.46 16.11
CA GLU A 64 -13.27 3.54 14.82
C GLU A 64 -12.25 3.71 13.67
N PRO A 65 -12.37 2.91 12.59
CA PRO A 65 -11.43 2.99 11.47
C PRO A 65 -11.45 4.36 10.77
N VAL A 66 -10.26 4.89 10.50
CA VAL A 66 -10.09 6.14 9.75
C VAL A 66 -9.85 5.83 8.28
N ARG A 67 -10.58 6.50 7.38
CA ARG A 67 -10.43 6.37 5.93
C ARG A 67 -9.65 7.54 5.37
N LEU A 68 -8.54 7.25 4.69
CA LEU A 68 -7.68 8.24 4.05
C LEU A 68 -7.80 8.09 2.53
N PRO A 69 -8.28 9.12 1.81
CA PRO A 69 -8.37 9.05 0.35
C PRO A 69 -6.96 9.07 -0.26
N VAL A 70 -6.73 8.20 -1.24
CA VAL A 70 -5.48 8.09 -2.02
C VAL A 70 -5.74 8.04 -3.51
#